data_AF-A0AAW4KVH6-F1
#
_entry.id   AF-A0AAW4KVH6-F1
#
_cell.length_a   1.000
_cell.length_b   1.000
_cell.length_c   1.000
_cell.angle_alpha   90.00
_cell.angle_beta   90.00
_cell.angle_gamma   90.00
#
_symmetry.space_group_name_H-M   'P 1'
#
loop_
_entity.id
_entity.type
_entity.pdbx_description
1 polymer ?
#
loop_
_entity_poly.entity_id
_entity_poly.type
_entity_poly.pdbx_seq_one_letter_code
_entity_poly.pdbx_strand_id
1 'polypeptide(L)'
;PETLADLAHHQLVHYVRPLGARSAGFEYLVGNKVQRLPMAGRVTVNSTDAYQSACLGGFGITQVPQLGIRDLLASGQLVAVLPDYQAPPLDVSLLY
;
A
#
# COMPACT_ATOMS: atom_id res chain seq x y z
N PRO A 1 9.82 2.57 8.38
CA PRO A 1 10.51 3.54 7.49
C PRO A 1 10.08 4.97 7.85
N GLU A 2 11.05 5.87 7.99
CA GLU A 2 10.83 7.29 8.27
C GLU A 2 11.07 8.15 7.03
N THR A 3 11.87 7.66 6.08
CA THR A 3 12.13 8.31 4.80
C THR A 3 11.83 7.40 3.60
N LEU A 4 11.70 7.98 2.41
CA LEU A 4 11.58 7.22 1.17
C LEU A 4 12.81 6.34 0.90
N ALA A 5 14.00 6.72 1.34
CA ALA A 5 15.22 5.93 1.17
C ALA A 5 15.14 4.61 1.97
N ASP A 6 14.52 4.63 3.14
CA ASP A 6 14.34 3.43 3.98
C ASP A 6 13.54 2.36 3.26
N LEU A 7 12.65 2.73 2.33
CA LEU A 7 11.85 1.78 1.55
C LEU A 7 12.71 0.78 0.76
N ALA A 8 13.96 1.12 0.43
CA ALA A 8 14.90 0.20 -0.21
C ALA A 8 15.22 -1.04 0.64
N HIS A 9 15.07 -0.93 1.96
CA HIS A 9 15.32 -2.02 2.92
C HIS A 9 14.04 -2.70 3.41
N HIS A 10 12.88 -2.27 2.91
CA HIS A 10 11.57 -2.82 3.29
C HIS A 10 10.97 -3.64 2.15
N GLN A 11 9.97 -4.44 2.50
CA GLN A 11 9.22 -5.23 1.54
C GLN A 11 7.86 -4.57 1.32
N LEU A 12 7.48 -4.43 0.06
CA LEU A 12 6.13 -4.05 -0.35
C LEU A 12 5.33 -5.33 -0.59
N VAL A 13 4.11 -5.40 -0.08
CA VAL A 13 3.14 -6.35 -0.63
C VAL A 13 2.61 -5.70 -1.91
N HIS A 14 2.73 -6.40 -3.03
CA HIS A 14 2.29 -5.87 -4.31
C HIS A 14 0.81 -6.14 -4.52
N TYR A 15 0.07 -5.12 -4.98
CA TYR A 15 -1.29 -5.29 -5.46
C TYR A 15 -1.32 -5.14 -6.99
N VAL A 16 -1.92 -6.10 -7.68
CA VAL A 16 -2.12 -6.08 -9.14
C VAL A 16 -3.54 -6.52 -9.47
N ARG A 17 -4.18 -5.91 -10.47
CA ARG A 17 -5.54 -6.34 -10.88
C ARG A 17 -5.49 -7.64 -11.69
N PRO A 18 -4.76 -7.72 -12.82
CA PRO A 18 -4.44 -9.01 -13.41
C PRO A 18 -3.23 -9.63 -12.70
N LEU A 19 -3.40 -10.84 -12.18
CA LEU A 19 -2.27 -11.64 -11.70
C LEU A 19 -1.26 -11.84 -12.85
N GLY A 20 0.03 -11.66 -12.56
CA GLY A 20 1.11 -11.69 -13.54
C GLY A 20 1.46 -10.32 -14.15
N ALA A 21 0.67 -9.27 -13.88
CA ALA A 21 1.07 -7.91 -14.23
C ALA A 21 2.22 -7.41 -13.36
N ARG A 22 3.00 -6.46 -13.89
CA ARG A 22 4.05 -5.79 -13.13
C ARG A 22 3.41 -4.80 -12.15
N SER A 23 3.77 -4.90 -10.88
CA SER A 23 3.35 -3.91 -9.88
C SER A 23 3.98 -2.54 -10.16
N ALA A 24 3.22 -1.48 -9.91
CA ALA A 24 3.69 -0.10 -9.98
C ALA A 24 4.70 0.26 -8.87
N GLY A 25 4.87 -0.60 -7.86
CA GLY A 25 5.68 -0.31 -6.67
C GLY A 25 4.90 0.54 -5.68
N PHE A 26 5.62 1.32 -4.88
CA PHE A 26 5.04 2.25 -3.93
C PHE A 26 4.70 3.56 -4.62
N GLU A 27 3.43 3.94 -4.60
CA GLU A 27 2.93 5.14 -5.27
C GLU A 27 2.72 6.27 -4.25
N TYR A 28 3.18 7.48 -4.56
CA TYR A 28 2.97 8.62 -3.66
C TYR A 28 2.79 9.91 -4.46
N LEU A 29 2.01 10.84 -3.91
CA LEU A 29 1.80 12.16 -4.49
C LEU A 29 2.89 13.13 -4.04
N VAL A 30 3.45 13.87 -5.00
CA VAL A 30 4.27 15.06 -4.74
C VAL A 30 3.67 16.20 -5.55
N GLY A 31 3.04 17.15 -4.85
CA GLY A 31 2.16 18.13 -5.47
C GLY A 31 0.96 17.44 -6.13
N ASN A 32 0.81 17.61 -7.45
CA ASN A 32 -0.28 17.00 -8.23
C ASN A 32 0.21 15.90 -9.20
N LYS A 33 1.38 15.32 -8.92
CA LYS A 33 1.98 14.26 -9.74
C LYS A 33 2.17 12.99 -8.92
N VAL A 34 1.71 11.87 -9.47
CA VAL A 34 1.97 10.54 -8.92
C VAL A 34 3.41 10.16 -9.24
N GLN A 35 4.18 9.91 -8.20
CA GLN A 35 5.50 9.31 -8.26
C GLN A 35 5.40 7.83 -7.91
N ARG A 36 6.32 7.03 -8.47
CA ARG A 36 6.39 5.59 -8.26
C ARG A 36 7.80 5.21 -7.88
N LEU A 37 7.92 4.51 -6.76
CA LEU A 37 9.17 3.94 -6.30
C LEU A 37 9.12 2.41 -6.44
N PRO A 38 9.94 1.82 -7.32
CA PRO A 38 10.09 0.37 -7.35
C PRO A 38 10.62 -0.12 -5.99
N MET A 39 9.93 -1.10 -5.41
CA MET A 39 10.33 -1.75 -4.16
C MET A 39 10.41 -3.26 -4.37
N ALA A 40 11.28 -3.91 -3.59
CA ALA A 40 11.23 -5.36 -3.46
C ALA A 40 9.92 -5.77 -2.77
N GLY A 41 9.39 -6.92 -3.15
CA GLY A 41 8.20 -7.49 -2.53
C GLY A 41 8.22 -9.00 -2.54
N ARG A 42 7.71 -9.59 -1.47
CA ARG A 42 7.70 -11.05 -1.27
C ARG A 42 6.42 -11.70 -1.78
N VAL A 43 5.34 -10.94 -1.86
CA VAL A 43 4.01 -11.43 -2.20
C VAL A 43 3.33 -10.42 -3.12
N THR A 44 2.65 -10.95 -4.13
CA THR A 44 1.77 -10.21 -5.02
C THR A 44 0.37 -10.76 -4.87
N VAL A 45 -0.61 -9.89 -4.60
CA VAL A 45 -2.02 -10.23 -4.43
C VAL A 45 -2.87 -9.41 -5.39
N ASN A 46 -4.11 -9.84 -5.58
CA ASN A 46 -5.10 -9.17 -6.41
C ASN A 46 -6.46 -8.98 -5.73
N SER A 47 -6.53 -9.22 -4.41
CA SER A 47 -7.74 -9.03 -3.61
C SER A 47 -7.42 -8.24 -2.34
N THR A 48 -8.39 -7.44 -1.90
CA THR A 48 -8.25 -6.58 -0.71
C THR A 48 -8.02 -7.41 0.56
N ASP A 49 -8.72 -8.53 0.72
CA ASP A 49 -8.60 -9.38 1.91
C ASP A 49 -7.20 -10.02 2.03
N ALA A 50 -6.65 -10.51 0.90
CA ALA A 50 -5.30 -11.04 0.88
C ALA A 50 -4.26 -9.94 1.14
N TYR A 51 -4.55 -8.72 0.69
CA TYR A 51 -3.67 -7.57 0.88
C TYR A 51 -3.56 -7.18 2.35
N GLN A 52 -4.70 -7.05 3.03
CA GLN A 52 -4.74 -6.79 4.46
C GLN A 52 -4.14 -7.94 5.28
N SER A 53 -4.49 -9.18 4.95
CA SER A 53 -3.96 -10.37 5.64
C SER A 53 -2.45 -10.49 5.50
N ALA A 54 -1.89 -10.14 4.34
CA ALA A 54 -0.45 -10.12 4.12
C ALA A 54 0.25 -9.04 4.98
N CYS A 55 -0.36 -7.86 5.12
CA CYS A 55 0.20 -6.83 6.00
C CYS A 55 0.19 -7.27 7.47
N LEU A 56 -0.96 -7.78 7.95
CA LEU A 56 -1.11 -8.29 9.32
C LEU A 56 -0.19 -9.49 9.60
N GLY A 57 0.09 -10.32 8.59
CA GLY A 57 1.04 -11.43 8.68
C GLY A 57 2.51 -11.00 8.64
N GLY A 58 2.82 -9.70 8.58
CA GLY A 58 4.19 -9.18 8.57
C GLY A 58 4.92 -9.35 7.23
N PHE A 59 4.20 -9.53 6.12
CA PHE A 59 4.83 -9.71 4.81
C PHE A 59 5.33 -8.38 4.19
N GLY A 60 4.95 -7.24 4.74
CA GLY A 60 5.48 -5.94 4.35
C GLY A 60 4.50 -4.77 4.47
N ILE A 61 4.83 -3.71 3.76
CA ILE A 61 4.06 -2.46 3.67
C ILE A 61 2.94 -2.62 2.64
N THR A 62 1.79 -2.01 2.90
CA THR A 62 0.63 -1.97 1.99
C THR A 62 0.08 -0.57 1.82
N GLN A 63 -0.50 -0.28 0.65
CA GLN A 63 -1.18 0.98 0.35
C GLN A 63 -2.69 0.73 0.20
N VAL A 64 -3.43 0.93 1.29
CA VAL A 64 -4.87 0.63 1.36
C VAL A 64 -5.70 1.87 1.70
N PRO A 65 -6.97 1.93 1.28
CA PRO A 65 -7.88 2.99 1.72
C PRO A 65 -8.00 3.01 3.24
N GLN A 66 -7.79 4.18 3.86
CA GLN A 66 -7.82 4.33 5.31
C GLN A 66 -9.14 3.86 5.93
N LEU A 67 -10.26 4.03 5.21
CA LEU A 67 -11.58 3.62 5.67
C LEU A 67 -11.65 2.14 6.05
N GLY A 68 -10.96 1.27 5.30
CA GLY A 68 -10.99 -0.18 5.53
C GLY A 68 -10.12 -0.67 6.69
N ILE A 69 -9.22 0.17 7.22
CA ILE A 69 -8.22 -0.25 8.22
C ILE A 69 -8.23 0.59 9.50
N ARG A 70 -9.25 1.43 9.71
CA ARG A 70 -9.32 2.33 10.88
C ARG A 70 -9.20 1.59 12.21
N ASP A 71 -9.92 0.48 12.35
CA ASP A 71 -9.91 -0.32 13.59
C ASP A 71 -8.56 -1.01 13.82
N LEU A 72 -7.88 -1.41 12.74
CA LEU A 72 -6.55 -2.02 12.80
C LEU A 72 -5.47 -1.01 13.20
N LEU A 73 -5.60 0.23 12.73
CA LEU A 73 -4.75 1.34 13.18
C LEU A 73 -5.04 1.69 14.64
N ALA A 74 -6.31 1.77 15.03
CA ALA A 74 -6.72 2.11 16.40
C ALA A 74 -6.27 1.06 17.44
N SER A 75 -6.29 -0.21 17.07
CA SER A 75 -5.83 -1.33 17.90
C SER A 75 -4.30 -1.49 17.93
N GLY A 76 -3.56 -0.74 17.10
CA GLY A 76 -2.10 -0.85 16.98
C GLY A 76 -1.62 -2.10 16.23
N GLN A 77 -2.52 -2.89 15.64
CA GLN A 77 -2.16 -4.02 14.78
C GLN A 77 -1.51 -3.56 13.47
N LEU A 78 -1.88 -2.36 13.00
CA LEU A 78 -1.21 -1.67 11.90
C LEU A 78 -0.66 -0.33 12.38
N VAL A 79 0.42 0.10 11.75
CA VAL A 79 1.06 1.39 12.01
C VAL A 79 1.15 2.15 10.69
N ALA A 80 0.69 3.41 10.70
CA ALA A 80 0.87 4.29 9.55
C ALA A 80 2.34 4.71 9.44
N VAL A 81 2.89 4.63 8.23
CA VAL A 81 4.27 5.02 7.93
C VAL A 81 4.27 6.03 6.80
N LEU A 82 5.26 6.93 6.78
CA LEU A 82 5.42 7.94 5.73
C LEU A 82 4.14 8.78 5.48
N PRO A 83 3.56 9.44 6.51
CA PRO A 83 2.29 10.16 6.39
C PRO A 83 2.29 11.30 5.35
N ASP A 84 3.47 11.82 5.01
CA ASP A 84 3.65 12.87 3.99
C ASP A 84 3.69 12.34 2.56
N TYR A 85 3.81 11.02 2.37
CA TYR A 85 3.97 10.37 1.06
C TYR A 85 2.81 9.42 0.78
N GLN A 86 1.61 9.98 0.66
CA GLN A 86 0.38 9.22 0.46
C GLN A 86 0.14 8.88 -1.01
N ALA A 87 -0.42 7.69 -1.25
CA ALA A 87 -0.90 7.29 -2.58
C ALA A 87 -2.03 8.21 -3.06
N PRO A 88 -2.26 8.32 -4.39
CA PRO A 88 -3.38 9.08 -4.90
C PRO A 88 -4.73 8.54 -4.37
N PRO A 89 -5.71 9.41 -4.09
CA PRO A 89 -7.03 8.99 -3.67
C PRO A 89 -7.67 8.12 -4.76
N LEU A 90 -8.39 7.09 -4.33
CA LEU A 90 -9.17 6.23 -5.22
C LEU A 90 -10.55 6.86 -5.42
N ASP A 91 -10.93 7.10 -6.67
CA ASP A 91 -12.29 7.51 -7.02
C ASP A 91 -13.26 6.34 -6.77
N VAL A 92 -14.27 6.58 -5.94
CA VAL A 92 -15.35 5.62 -5.65
C VAL A 92 -16.61 6.10 -6.36
N SER A 93 -17.21 5.25 -7.19
CA SER A 93 -18.47 5.53 -7.88
C SER A 93 -19.55 4.56 -7.43
N LEU A 94 -20.79 5.05 -7.27
CA LEU A 94 -21.96 4.25 -6.99
C LEU A 94 -22.70 3.94 -8.30
N LEU A 95 -22.90 2.66 -8.60
CA LEU A 95 -23.74 2.20 -9.71
C LEU A 95 -25.14 1.86 -9.18
N TYR A 96 -26.16 2.33 -9.88
CA TYR A 96 -27.57 2.07 -9.64
C TYR A 96 -28.18 1.43 -10.88
#